data_AF-I4E777-F1
#
_entry.id   AF-I4E777-F1
#
_cell.length_a   1.000
_cell.length_b   1.000
_cell.length_c   1.000
_cell.angle_alpha   90.00
_cell.angle_beta   90.00
_cell.angle_gamma   90.00
#
_symmetry.space_group_name_H-M   'P 1'
#
loop_
_entity.id
_entity.type
_entity.pdbx_description
1 polymer ?
#
loop_
_entity_poly.entity_id
_entity_poly.type
_entity_poly.pdbx_seq_one_letter_code
_entity_poly.pdbx_strand_id
1 'polypeptide(L)'
;MVKTADGYKAIARIRTGDRVFAKDEASGKTGYKPVTARYGNPYQETVYIEISDGIGNNQTLISNKIHPFYSQGKWIQAGRLKKGDTLLSESGAKQTVQNITFKQQPLKAYNLTVADWHTYFVKGSQAETEGVWVHNDCPYDKGNQRYKDASYHGKNDNSVKSRAPTNGQAALDNSVQVKSTSPRRVGVDKANNEIVVLNKTQTFNNGSAEYHGHVRSWQDLHTDQKNALKKAGLD
;
A
#
# COMPACT_ATOMS: atom_id res chain seq x y z
N MET A 1 -0.04 -15.05 6.07
CA MET A 1 1.35 -15.56 6.08
C MET A 1 2.07 -15.02 4.85
N VAL A 2 3.39 -14.83 4.88
CA VAL A 2 4.23 -14.35 3.77
C VAL A 2 5.22 -15.44 3.39
N LYS A 3 5.42 -15.69 2.09
CA LYS A 3 6.40 -16.68 1.61
C LYS A 3 7.84 -16.16 1.80
N THR A 4 8.65 -16.91 2.53
CA THR A 4 10.09 -16.68 2.72
C THR A 4 10.90 -17.89 2.23
N ALA A 5 12.22 -17.80 2.28
CA ALA A 5 13.11 -18.93 1.92
C ALA A 5 12.90 -20.12 2.88
N ASP A 6 12.66 -19.85 4.16
CA ASP A 6 12.48 -20.85 5.22
C ASP A 6 11.02 -21.31 5.36
N GLY A 7 10.20 -21.10 4.33
CA GLY A 7 8.76 -21.37 4.35
C GLY A 7 7.91 -20.13 4.65
N TYR A 8 6.68 -20.34 5.14
CA TYR A 8 5.74 -19.25 5.38
C TYR A 8 5.90 -18.67 6.78
N LYS A 9 6.02 -17.34 6.87
CA LYS A 9 6.18 -16.61 8.13
C LYS A 9 5.03 -15.63 8.33
N ALA A 10 4.57 -15.46 9.56
CA ALA A 10 3.54 -14.46 9.86
C ALA A 10 4.04 -13.05 9.51
N ILE A 11 3.23 -12.24 8.81
CA ILE A 11 3.64 -10.90 8.37
C ILE A 11 4.03 -10.00 9.55
N ALA A 12 3.35 -10.17 10.70
CA ALA A 12 3.65 -9.48 11.95
C ALA A 12 5.00 -9.90 12.58
N ARG A 13 5.66 -10.94 12.06
CA ARG A 13 6.99 -11.43 12.49
C ARG A 13 8.08 -11.19 11.45
N ILE A 14 7.74 -10.73 10.24
CA ILE A 14 8.71 -10.34 9.22
C ILE A 14 9.50 -9.11 9.71
N ARG A 15 10.81 -9.08 9.50
CA ARG A 15 11.72 -8.00 9.89
C ARG A 15 12.45 -7.43 8.68
N THR A 16 12.96 -6.21 8.80
CA THR A 16 13.91 -5.67 7.82
C THR A 16 15.10 -6.61 7.69
N GLY A 17 15.52 -6.90 6.46
CA GLY A 17 16.56 -7.88 6.13
C GLY A 17 16.03 -9.29 5.84
N ASP A 18 14.83 -9.66 6.32
CA ASP A 18 14.20 -10.93 5.92
C ASP A 18 13.99 -10.93 4.39
N ARG A 19 14.13 -12.10 3.77
CA ARG A 19 13.91 -12.24 2.32
C ARG A 19 12.56 -12.88 2.03
N VAL A 20 11.74 -12.20 1.25
CA VAL A 20 10.41 -12.67 0.85
C VAL A 20 10.41 -13.04 -0.63
N PHE A 21 9.63 -14.05 -1.00
CA PHE A 21 9.45 -14.39 -2.40
C PHE A 21 8.66 -13.29 -3.08
N ALA A 22 9.18 -12.80 -4.20
CA ALA A 22 8.65 -11.67 -4.95
C ALA A 22 8.71 -11.97 -6.44
N LYS A 23 7.96 -11.21 -7.23
CA LYS A 23 7.92 -11.30 -8.69
C LYS A 23 7.99 -9.89 -9.27
N ASP A 24 8.88 -9.68 -10.22
CA ASP A 24 8.98 -8.44 -10.96
C ASP A 24 7.75 -8.26 -11.85
N GLU A 25 7.08 -7.12 -11.77
CA GLU A 25 5.91 -6.82 -12.60
C GLU A 25 6.31 -6.66 -14.08
N ALA A 26 7.47 -6.04 -14.35
CA ALA A 26 7.90 -5.73 -15.71
C ALA A 26 8.40 -6.97 -16.46
N SER A 27 9.31 -7.74 -15.85
CA SER A 27 9.92 -8.91 -16.52
C SER A 27 9.27 -10.25 -16.17
N GLY A 28 8.41 -10.31 -15.15
CA GLY A 28 7.85 -11.55 -14.64
C GLY A 28 8.83 -12.47 -13.90
N LYS A 29 10.11 -12.06 -13.77
CA LYS A 29 11.13 -12.82 -13.03
C LYS A 29 10.72 -12.97 -11.57
N THR A 30 10.97 -14.14 -11.00
CA THR A 30 10.71 -14.45 -9.59
C THR A 30 12.01 -14.59 -8.82
N GLY A 31 11.94 -14.47 -7.50
CA GLY A 31 13.11 -14.53 -6.64
C GLY A 31 12.88 -13.93 -5.26
N TYR A 32 13.84 -14.16 -4.37
CA TYR A 32 13.77 -13.67 -3.00
C TYR A 32 14.37 -12.27 -2.89
N LYS A 33 13.59 -11.31 -2.41
CA LYS A 33 14.01 -9.91 -2.23
C LYS A 33 14.02 -9.50 -0.76
N PRO A 34 14.99 -8.68 -0.32
CA PRO A 34 15.04 -8.22 1.05
C PRO A 34 13.88 -7.28 1.35
N VAL A 35 13.30 -7.45 2.54
CA VAL A 35 12.36 -6.51 3.12
C VAL A 35 13.16 -5.32 3.64
N THR A 36 12.89 -4.12 3.13
CA THR A 36 13.51 -2.88 3.60
C THR A 36 12.70 -2.24 4.73
N ALA A 37 11.41 -2.58 4.81
CA ALA A 37 10.52 -2.10 5.86
C ALA A 37 9.34 -3.01 6.15
N ARG A 38 8.84 -2.94 7.39
CA ARG A 38 7.49 -3.37 7.75
C ARG A 38 6.75 -2.23 8.44
N TYR A 39 5.50 -2.02 8.07
CA TYR A 39 4.60 -1.10 8.76
C TYR A 39 3.27 -1.79 9.03
N GLY A 40 2.52 -1.24 9.99
CA GLY A 40 1.19 -1.75 10.31
C GLY A 40 0.28 -0.62 10.75
N ASN A 41 -0.93 -0.62 10.22
CA ASN A 41 -1.93 0.41 10.44
C ASN A 41 -3.22 -0.22 10.97
N PRO A 42 -3.94 0.44 11.89
CA PRO A 42 -5.26 0.02 12.30
C PRO A 42 -6.30 0.41 11.23
N TYR A 43 -7.29 -0.45 11.04
CA TYR A 43 -8.48 -0.22 10.21
C TYR A 43 -9.73 -0.59 11.02
N GLN A 44 -10.84 0.10 10.80
CA GLN A 44 -12.12 -0.20 11.48
C GLN A 44 -12.89 -1.36 10.85
N GLU A 45 -12.54 -1.71 9.62
CA GLU A 45 -13.20 -2.74 8.85
C GLU A 45 -12.20 -3.79 8.34
N THR A 46 -12.65 -5.03 8.30
CA THR A 46 -11.90 -6.20 7.81
C THR A 46 -12.56 -6.76 6.56
N VAL A 47 -11.75 -7.07 5.54
CA VAL A 47 -12.16 -7.79 4.33
C VAL A 47 -11.68 -9.23 4.42
N TYR A 48 -12.61 -10.17 4.28
CA TYR A 48 -12.35 -11.61 4.18
C TYR A 48 -12.54 -12.02 2.72
N ILE A 49 -11.51 -12.59 2.12
CA ILE A 49 -11.51 -13.06 0.72
C ILE A 49 -11.33 -14.56 0.75
N GLU A 50 -12.37 -15.30 0.38
CA GLU A 50 -12.34 -16.75 0.25
C GLU A 50 -11.97 -17.10 -1.18
N ILE A 51 -10.91 -17.89 -1.37
CA ILE A 51 -10.42 -18.32 -2.68
C ILE A 51 -10.22 -19.83 -2.71
N SER A 52 -10.36 -20.41 -3.91
CA SER A 52 -10.17 -21.84 -4.18
C SER A 52 -9.11 -22.03 -5.25
N ASP A 53 -8.27 -23.05 -5.13
CA ASP A 53 -7.32 -23.45 -6.16
C ASP A 53 -7.94 -24.30 -7.29
N GLY A 54 -9.22 -24.66 -7.16
CA GLY A 54 -9.95 -25.47 -8.14
C GLY A 54 -9.63 -26.97 -8.10
N ILE A 55 -8.75 -27.42 -7.19
CA ILE A 55 -8.39 -28.84 -7.01
C ILE A 55 -8.75 -29.34 -5.60
N GLY A 56 -9.67 -28.66 -4.93
CA GLY A 56 -10.26 -29.08 -3.66
C GLY A 56 -9.76 -28.33 -2.43
N ASN A 57 -8.76 -27.44 -2.56
CA ASN A 57 -8.27 -26.65 -1.44
C ASN A 57 -8.81 -25.23 -1.49
N ASN A 58 -9.10 -24.70 -0.31
CA ASN A 58 -9.58 -23.34 -0.12
C ASN A 58 -8.72 -22.61 0.90
N GLN A 59 -8.68 -21.28 0.79
CA GLN A 59 -8.08 -20.44 1.82
C GLN A 59 -8.86 -19.14 1.98
N THR A 60 -8.75 -18.57 3.19
CA THR A 60 -9.26 -17.23 3.50
C THR A 60 -8.10 -16.27 3.70
N LEU A 61 -8.10 -15.20 2.94
CA LEU A 61 -7.20 -14.06 3.11
C LEU A 61 -7.92 -12.98 3.91
N ILE A 62 -7.22 -12.42 4.89
CA ILE A 62 -7.74 -11.34 5.76
C ILE A 62 -6.94 -10.08 5.43
N SER A 63 -7.63 -9.04 4.98
CA SER A 63 -7.03 -7.82 4.46
C SER A 63 -7.82 -6.57 4.87
N ASN A 64 -7.21 -5.40 4.73
CA ASN A 64 -7.96 -4.14 4.64
C ASN A 64 -8.59 -4.01 3.23
N LYS A 65 -9.39 -2.96 3.00
CA LYS A 65 -10.06 -2.67 1.73
C LYS A 65 -9.11 -2.35 0.57
N ILE A 66 -7.95 -1.78 0.85
CA ILE A 66 -7.11 -1.12 -0.14
C ILE A 66 -5.95 -1.96 -0.65
N HIS A 67 -5.62 -3.06 0.04
CA HIS A 67 -4.46 -3.86 -0.33
C HIS A 67 -4.65 -4.46 -1.73
N PRO A 68 -3.71 -4.24 -2.65
CA PRO A 68 -3.82 -4.72 -4.02
C PRO A 68 -3.50 -6.21 -4.15
N PHE A 69 -4.35 -6.92 -4.89
CA PHE A 69 -4.17 -8.29 -5.33
C PHE A 69 -4.09 -8.31 -6.86
N TYR A 70 -3.19 -9.12 -7.42
CA TYR A 70 -3.09 -9.24 -8.87
C TYR A 70 -4.22 -10.12 -9.42
N SER A 71 -5.00 -9.58 -10.35
CA SER A 71 -6.07 -10.30 -11.04
C SER A 71 -6.23 -9.80 -12.46
N GLN A 72 -6.36 -10.71 -13.42
CA GLN A 72 -6.67 -10.40 -14.83
C GLN A 72 -5.76 -9.32 -15.46
N GLY A 73 -4.45 -9.37 -15.20
CA GLY A 73 -3.50 -8.44 -15.81
C GLY A 73 -3.37 -7.08 -15.09
N LYS A 74 -4.00 -6.90 -13.93
CA LYS A 74 -3.99 -5.63 -13.19
C LYS A 74 -4.04 -5.82 -11.68
N TRP A 75 -3.63 -4.79 -10.95
CA TRP A 75 -3.80 -4.72 -9.50
C TRP A 75 -5.23 -4.28 -9.14
N ILE A 76 -5.91 -5.09 -8.33
CA ILE A 76 -7.26 -4.82 -7.84
C ILE A 76 -7.23 -4.72 -6.32
N GLN A 77 -7.77 -3.64 -5.76
CA GLN A 77 -7.93 -3.49 -4.31
C GLN A 77 -8.80 -4.62 -3.75
N ALA A 78 -8.46 -5.14 -2.57
CA ALA A 78 -9.20 -6.18 -1.86
C ALA A 78 -10.72 -5.94 -1.83
N GLY A 79 -11.15 -4.71 -1.51
CA GLY A 79 -12.56 -4.34 -1.43
C GLY A 79 -13.27 -4.17 -2.78
N ARG A 80 -12.54 -4.31 -3.90
CA ARG A 80 -13.07 -4.27 -5.27
C ARG A 80 -13.04 -5.62 -5.98
N LEU A 81 -12.45 -6.64 -5.35
CA LEU A 81 -12.50 -8.01 -5.85
C LEU A 81 -13.95 -8.51 -5.88
N LYS A 82 -14.24 -9.35 -6.86
CA LYS A 82 -15.55 -9.96 -7.08
C LYS A 82 -15.42 -11.47 -7.17
N LYS A 83 -16.50 -12.18 -6.85
CA LYS A 83 -16.59 -13.62 -7.10
C LYS A 83 -16.29 -13.90 -8.58
N GLY A 84 -15.44 -14.88 -8.84
CA GLY A 84 -14.95 -15.23 -10.17
C GLY A 84 -13.66 -14.53 -10.59
N ASP A 85 -13.20 -13.49 -9.88
CA ASP A 85 -11.86 -12.95 -10.08
C ASP A 85 -10.81 -14.04 -9.78
N THR A 86 -9.67 -13.99 -10.47
CA THR A 86 -8.62 -15.01 -10.35
C THR A 86 -7.32 -14.36 -9.87
N LEU A 87 -6.82 -14.82 -8.73
CA LEU A 87 -5.58 -14.38 -8.13
C LEU A 87 -4.42 -15.28 -8.58
N LEU A 88 -3.27 -14.67 -8.84
CA LEU A 88 -2.08 -15.41 -9.32
C LEU A 88 -1.29 -15.99 -8.15
N SER A 89 -0.99 -17.28 -8.18
CA SER A 89 -0.20 -17.96 -7.15
C SER A 89 1.31 -17.88 -7.40
N GLU A 90 2.10 -18.38 -6.45
CA GLU A 90 3.57 -18.47 -6.53
C GLU A 90 4.07 -19.22 -7.77
N SER A 91 3.40 -20.31 -8.14
CA SER A 91 3.71 -21.10 -9.35
C SER A 91 3.15 -20.49 -10.64
N GLY A 92 2.35 -19.43 -10.54
CA GLY A 92 1.62 -18.85 -11.67
C GLY A 92 0.25 -19.51 -11.94
N ALA A 93 -0.17 -20.47 -11.11
CA ALA A 93 -1.53 -21.01 -11.15
C ALA A 93 -2.55 -19.94 -10.71
N LYS A 94 -3.82 -20.17 -11.05
CA LYS A 94 -4.92 -19.26 -10.70
C LYS A 94 -5.69 -19.81 -9.51
N GLN A 95 -5.99 -18.95 -8.54
CA GLN A 95 -6.91 -19.22 -7.46
C GLN A 95 -8.14 -18.33 -7.59
N THR A 96 -9.33 -18.92 -7.65
CA THR A 96 -10.58 -18.21 -7.95
C THR A 96 -11.25 -17.71 -6.69
N VAL A 97 -11.61 -16.44 -6.67
CA VAL A 97 -12.38 -15.82 -5.59
C VAL A 97 -13.78 -16.40 -5.55
N GLN A 98 -14.12 -17.03 -4.43
CA GLN A 98 -15.41 -17.64 -4.17
C GLN A 98 -16.37 -16.68 -3.49
N ASN A 99 -15.85 -15.89 -2.54
CA ASN A 99 -16.65 -14.95 -1.75
C ASN A 99 -15.79 -13.79 -1.21
N ILE A 100 -16.44 -12.64 -1.01
CA ILE A 100 -15.85 -11.47 -0.36
C ILE A 100 -16.82 -10.99 0.72
N THR A 101 -16.35 -10.93 1.96
CA THR A 101 -17.16 -10.48 3.11
C THR A 101 -16.51 -9.28 3.80
N PHE A 102 -17.29 -8.23 4.02
CA PHE A 102 -16.88 -7.05 4.78
C PHE A 102 -17.45 -7.14 6.20
N LYS A 103 -16.61 -6.95 7.22
CA LYS A 103 -17.05 -6.89 8.62
C LYS A 103 -16.57 -5.60 9.27
N GLN A 104 -17.48 -4.91 9.97
CA GLN A 104 -17.17 -3.78 10.86
C GLN A 104 -16.44 -4.27 12.11
N GLN A 105 -15.19 -4.72 11.90
CA GLN A 105 -14.33 -5.32 12.88
C GLN A 105 -12.93 -4.72 12.73
N PRO A 106 -12.31 -4.26 13.85
CA PRO A 106 -10.97 -3.72 13.80
C PRO A 106 -9.93 -4.72 13.28
N LEU A 107 -9.05 -4.25 12.39
CA LEU A 107 -7.93 -5.01 11.83
C LEU A 107 -6.63 -4.24 12.04
N LYS A 108 -5.62 -4.91 12.60
CA LYS A 108 -4.22 -4.44 12.53
C LYS A 108 -3.56 -5.08 11.30
N ALA A 109 -3.64 -4.39 10.16
CA ALA A 109 -3.06 -4.87 8.92
C ALA A 109 -1.58 -4.46 8.82
N TYR A 110 -0.75 -5.37 8.33
CA TYR A 110 0.67 -5.12 8.08
C TYR A 110 0.95 -5.12 6.58
N ASN A 111 1.97 -4.39 6.18
CA ASN A 111 2.49 -4.36 4.82
C ASN A 111 4.02 -4.23 4.86
N LEU A 112 4.68 -4.59 3.77
CA LEU A 112 6.13 -4.67 3.64
C LEU A 112 6.60 -3.76 2.51
N THR A 113 7.68 -3.01 2.71
CA THR A 113 8.47 -2.55 1.57
C THR A 113 9.45 -3.66 1.21
N VAL A 114 9.34 -4.15 -0.03
CA VAL A 114 10.23 -5.16 -0.61
C VAL A 114 11.11 -4.47 -1.65
N ALA A 115 12.41 -4.73 -1.61
CA ALA A 115 13.35 -4.11 -2.54
C ALA A 115 13.09 -4.54 -3.99
N ASP A 116 13.38 -3.61 -4.92
CA ASP A 116 13.32 -3.72 -6.38
C ASP A 116 11.92 -3.92 -6.96
N TRP A 117 11.21 -4.96 -6.52
CA TRP A 117 10.01 -5.45 -7.19
C TRP A 117 8.73 -5.14 -6.46
N HIS A 118 8.81 -4.63 -5.23
CA HIS A 118 7.65 -4.05 -4.56
C HIS A 118 6.44 -5.01 -4.40
N THR A 119 6.67 -6.31 -4.53
CA THR A 119 5.64 -7.34 -4.42
C THR A 119 6.07 -8.45 -3.49
N TYR A 120 5.10 -9.26 -3.05
CA TYR A 120 5.34 -10.48 -2.30
C TYR A 120 4.14 -11.43 -2.41
N PHE A 121 4.27 -12.63 -1.86
CA PHE A 121 3.20 -13.64 -1.88
C PHE A 121 2.66 -13.91 -0.48
N VAL A 122 1.32 -13.98 -0.36
CA VAL A 122 0.62 -14.19 0.91
C VAL A 122 -0.42 -15.30 0.87
N LYS A 123 -0.56 -16.02 1.98
CA LYS A 123 -1.62 -17.02 2.17
C LYS A 123 -2.31 -16.95 3.52
N GLY A 124 -3.48 -17.58 3.64
CA GLY A 124 -4.18 -17.79 4.92
C GLY A 124 -3.32 -18.57 5.92
N SER A 125 -3.49 -18.34 7.23
CA SER A 125 -2.66 -18.98 8.26
C SER A 125 -2.84 -20.49 8.38
N GLN A 126 -4.02 -20.98 8.02
CA GLN A 126 -4.37 -22.41 8.03
C GLN A 126 -4.41 -23.01 6.62
N ALA A 127 -4.00 -22.25 5.61
CA ALA A 127 -4.09 -22.66 4.23
C ALA A 127 -3.02 -23.70 3.89
N GLU A 128 -3.37 -24.73 3.13
CA GLU A 128 -2.42 -25.67 2.52
C GLU A 128 -2.04 -25.26 1.09
N THR A 129 -2.77 -24.30 0.51
CA THR A 129 -2.53 -23.72 -0.81
C THR A 129 -1.26 -22.86 -0.88
N GLU A 130 -0.88 -22.49 -2.10
CA GLU A 130 0.14 -21.47 -2.37
C GLU A 130 -0.33 -20.06 -2.00
N GLY A 131 0.63 -19.16 -1.75
CA GLY A 131 0.36 -17.75 -1.63
C GLY A 131 -0.03 -17.10 -2.95
N VAL A 132 -0.79 -16.02 -2.84
CA VAL A 132 -1.19 -15.18 -3.97
C VAL A 132 -0.36 -13.91 -4.03
N TRP A 133 -0.19 -13.39 -5.24
CA TRP A 133 0.64 -12.24 -5.54
C TRP A 133 -0.03 -10.93 -5.11
N VAL A 134 0.66 -10.17 -4.26
CA VAL A 134 0.23 -8.88 -3.73
C VAL A 134 1.31 -7.82 -3.91
N HIS A 135 0.90 -6.56 -3.93
CA HIS A 135 1.78 -5.42 -4.11
C HIS A 135 1.91 -4.59 -2.81
N ASN A 136 3.09 -4.02 -2.56
CA ASN A 136 3.36 -3.18 -1.38
C ASN A 136 2.67 -1.81 -1.47
N ASP A 137 2.40 -1.32 -2.68
CA ASP A 137 1.70 -0.07 -2.94
C ASP A 137 0.23 -0.24 -2.56
N CYS A 138 -0.06 -0.03 -1.28
CA CYS A 138 -1.43 0.18 -0.86
C CYS A 138 -1.81 1.60 -1.28
N PRO A 139 -2.69 1.77 -2.28
CA PRO A 139 -3.35 3.06 -2.46
C PRO A 139 -4.07 3.40 -1.16
N TYR A 140 -3.48 4.26 -0.31
CA TYR A 140 -4.11 4.77 0.90
C TYR A 140 -5.52 5.19 0.54
N ASP A 141 -6.53 4.75 1.32
CA ASP A 141 -7.97 4.91 1.02
C ASP A 141 -8.26 6.19 0.25
N LYS A 142 -8.25 6.08 -1.08
CA LYS A 142 -8.48 7.19 -2.02
C LYS A 142 -9.88 7.79 -1.86
N GLY A 143 -10.77 7.09 -1.15
CA GLY A 143 -12.13 7.54 -0.84
C GLY A 143 -12.29 8.27 0.50
N ASN A 144 -11.32 8.17 1.42
CA ASN A 144 -11.41 8.77 2.76
C ASN A 144 -10.39 9.90 2.99
N GLN A 145 -9.59 10.28 2.00
CA GLN A 145 -8.68 11.41 2.12
C GLN A 145 -8.90 12.36 0.96
N ARG A 146 -9.17 13.63 1.27
CA ARG A 146 -9.32 14.66 0.24
C ARG A 146 -8.23 15.71 0.39
N TYR A 147 -7.73 16.17 -0.74
CA TYR A 147 -6.85 17.31 -0.82
C TYR A 147 -7.64 18.59 -1.04
N LYS A 148 -7.28 19.65 -0.30
CA LYS A 148 -7.79 21.00 -0.52
C LYS A 148 -6.66 21.99 -0.33
N ASP A 149 -6.49 22.89 -1.30
CA ASP A 149 -5.51 23.96 -1.18
C ASP A 149 -5.77 24.82 0.06
N ALA A 150 -4.70 25.14 0.77
CA ALA A 150 -4.76 26.17 1.79
C ALA A 150 -4.65 27.54 1.10
N SER A 151 -5.50 28.49 1.51
CA SER A 151 -5.60 29.82 0.88
C SER A 151 -4.29 30.63 0.89
N TYR A 152 -3.33 30.26 1.74
CA TYR A 152 -2.03 30.92 1.86
C TYR A 152 -0.93 30.30 0.99
N HIS A 153 -1.22 29.25 0.22
CA HIS A 153 -0.32 28.73 -0.82
C HIS A 153 -0.76 29.25 -2.19
N GLY A 154 0.10 30.05 -2.84
CA GLY A 154 -0.12 30.55 -4.20
C GLY A 154 0.36 29.55 -5.27
N LYS A 155 0.15 29.89 -6.55
CA LYS A 155 0.66 29.09 -7.68
C LYS A 155 2.18 29.12 -7.81
N ASN A 156 2.82 30.17 -7.31
CA ASN A 156 4.26 30.38 -7.37
C ASN A 156 4.85 30.44 -5.97
N ASP A 157 6.12 30.05 -5.85
CA ASP A 157 6.87 30.22 -4.62
C ASP A 157 7.04 31.72 -4.32
N ASN A 158 7.14 32.05 -3.03
CA ASN A 158 7.57 33.36 -2.58
C ASN A 158 8.57 33.20 -1.42
N SER A 159 9.11 34.32 -0.94
CA SER A 159 10.14 34.34 0.11
C SER A 159 9.72 33.68 1.42
N VAL A 160 8.42 33.51 1.67
CA VAL A 160 7.87 32.98 2.92
C VAL A 160 7.21 31.62 2.73
N LYS A 161 6.61 31.35 1.57
CA LYS A 161 5.75 30.20 1.33
C LYS A 161 6.11 29.51 0.02
N SER A 162 6.22 28.20 0.09
CA SER A 162 6.23 27.35 -1.09
C SER A 162 4.86 27.32 -1.77
N ARG A 163 4.83 27.10 -3.08
CA ARG A 163 3.62 27.02 -3.89
C ARG A 163 2.76 25.80 -3.57
N ALA A 164 1.48 25.92 -3.91
CA ALA A 164 0.57 24.80 -3.96
C ALA A 164 1.01 23.80 -5.04
N PRO A 165 0.77 22.48 -4.84
CA PRO A 165 0.99 21.46 -5.84
C PRO A 165 0.05 21.62 -7.04
N THR A 166 0.53 21.22 -8.21
CA THR A 166 -0.25 21.22 -9.45
C THR A 166 -1.40 20.21 -9.36
N ASN A 167 -1.15 19.03 -8.79
CA ASN A 167 -2.19 18.05 -8.47
C ASN A 167 -1.98 17.48 -7.05
N GLY A 168 -2.42 18.24 -6.05
CA GLY A 168 -2.28 17.84 -4.64
C GLY A 168 -3.00 16.55 -4.26
N GLN A 169 -4.11 16.20 -4.93
CA GLN A 169 -4.77 14.92 -4.70
C GLN A 169 -3.93 13.75 -5.23
N ALA A 170 -3.30 13.88 -6.40
CA ALA A 170 -2.38 12.84 -6.91
C ALA A 170 -1.18 12.64 -5.98
N ALA A 171 -0.62 13.74 -5.44
CA ALA A 171 0.45 13.64 -4.46
C ALA A 171 -0.02 13.01 -3.14
N LEU A 172 -1.24 13.32 -2.67
CA LEU A 172 -1.84 12.72 -1.48
C LEU A 172 -2.09 11.22 -1.66
N ASP A 173 -2.61 10.83 -2.81
CA ASP A 173 -2.84 9.43 -3.18
C ASP A 173 -1.53 8.64 -3.21
N ASN A 174 -0.44 9.26 -3.68
CA ASN A 174 0.91 8.71 -3.77
C ASN A 174 1.80 9.18 -2.60
N SER A 175 1.26 9.20 -1.38
CA SER A 175 1.99 9.67 -0.20
C SER A 175 2.19 8.59 0.85
N VAL A 176 3.21 8.81 1.68
CA VAL A 176 3.49 8.01 2.88
C VAL A 176 3.53 8.89 4.12
N GLN A 177 3.09 8.33 5.25
CA GLN A 177 3.18 9.02 6.53
C GLN A 177 4.65 9.13 6.95
N VAL A 178 5.08 10.33 7.33
CA VAL A 178 6.50 10.62 7.64
C VAL A 178 6.95 9.84 8.88
N LYS A 179 6.11 9.77 9.92
CA LYS A 179 6.35 8.99 11.15
C LYS A 179 5.05 8.62 11.85
N SER A 180 5.05 7.54 12.62
CA SER A 180 3.85 7.03 13.31
C SER A 180 3.21 8.02 14.28
N THR A 181 4.00 8.92 14.85
CA THR A 181 3.56 9.93 15.84
C THR A 181 3.03 11.22 15.22
N SER A 182 3.05 11.36 13.89
CA SER A 182 2.60 12.58 13.21
C SER A 182 1.69 12.24 12.03
N PRO A 183 0.55 12.92 11.86
CA PRO A 183 -0.31 12.72 10.69
C PRO A 183 0.31 13.30 9.41
N ARG A 184 1.49 13.94 9.48
CA ARG A 184 2.17 14.52 8.33
C ARG A 184 2.55 13.43 7.33
N ARG A 185 2.36 13.74 6.06
CA ARG A 185 2.69 12.86 4.94
C ARG A 185 3.64 13.58 3.99
N VAL A 186 4.32 12.79 3.18
CA VAL A 186 5.09 13.27 2.04
C VAL A 186 4.76 12.37 0.87
N GLY A 187 4.46 12.95 -0.30
CA GLY A 187 4.05 12.19 -1.47
C GLY A 187 4.52 12.83 -2.76
N VAL A 188 4.31 12.11 -3.86
CA VAL A 188 4.81 12.51 -5.17
C VAL A 188 3.69 12.61 -6.20
N ASP A 189 3.63 13.75 -6.88
CA ASP A 189 2.89 13.88 -8.12
C ASP A 189 3.85 13.58 -9.28
N LYS A 190 3.84 12.32 -9.71
CA LYS A 190 4.75 11.83 -10.77
C LYS A 190 4.52 12.52 -12.12
N ALA A 191 3.28 12.91 -12.43
CA ALA A 191 2.95 13.51 -13.72
C ALA A 191 3.55 14.92 -13.86
N ASN A 192 3.63 15.65 -12.74
CA ASN A 192 4.17 17.01 -12.69
C ASN A 192 5.58 17.06 -12.08
N ASN A 193 6.17 15.90 -11.75
CA ASN A 193 7.47 15.77 -11.10
C ASN A 193 7.59 16.61 -9.81
N GLU A 194 6.58 16.55 -8.95
CA GLU A 194 6.52 17.33 -7.70
C GLU A 194 6.58 16.44 -6.47
N ILE A 195 7.34 16.87 -5.46
CA ILE A 195 7.27 16.31 -4.11
C ILE A 195 6.44 17.25 -3.25
N VAL A 196 5.45 16.72 -2.55
CA VAL A 196 4.48 17.49 -1.78
C VAL A 196 4.53 17.07 -0.32
N VAL A 197 4.76 18.04 0.56
CA VAL A 197 4.62 17.86 2.00
C VAL A 197 3.18 18.14 2.38
N LEU A 198 2.52 17.15 2.97
CA LEU A 198 1.08 17.14 3.22
C LEU A 198 0.81 17.17 4.72
N ASN A 199 -0.08 18.07 5.13
CA ASN A 199 -0.51 18.23 6.52
C ASN A 199 -1.99 17.96 6.62
N LYS A 200 -2.39 17.20 7.65
CA LYS A 200 -3.80 16.95 7.94
C LYS A 200 -4.44 18.24 8.44
N THR A 201 -5.42 18.75 7.71
CA THR A 201 -6.24 19.92 8.06
C THR A 201 -7.29 19.54 9.10
N GLN A 202 -8.06 18.47 8.84
CA GLN A 202 -9.11 18.00 9.73
C GLN A 202 -9.44 16.53 9.53
N THR A 203 -10.14 15.95 10.50
CA THR A 203 -10.76 14.61 10.41
C THR A 203 -12.26 14.79 10.55
N PHE A 204 -13.03 14.19 9.65
CA PHE A 204 -14.48 14.22 9.65
C PHE A 204 -15.06 13.05 10.47
N ASN A 205 -16.32 13.16 10.86
CA ASN A 205 -17.02 12.17 11.69
C ASN A 205 -17.07 10.77 11.07
N ASN A 206 -17.07 10.68 9.73
CA ASN A 206 -17.03 9.41 9.00
C ASN A 206 -15.61 8.80 8.91
N GLY A 207 -14.64 9.36 9.65
CA GLY A 207 -13.24 8.92 9.63
C GLY A 207 -12.43 9.42 8.44
N SER A 208 -13.03 10.14 7.49
CA SER A 208 -12.28 10.76 6.40
C SER A 208 -11.40 11.92 6.89
N ALA A 209 -10.36 12.29 6.14
CA ALA A 209 -9.45 13.35 6.50
C ALA A 209 -9.22 14.31 5.33
N GLU A 210 -9.11 15.59 5.63
CA GLU A 210 -8.67 16.60 4.67
C GLU A 210 -7.19 16.91 4.88
N TYR A 211 -6.45 17.04 3.79
CA TYR A 211 -5.07 17.48 3.79
C TYR A 211 -4.91 18.71 2.91
N HIS A 212 -3.97 19.57 3.27
CA HIS A 212 -3.37 20.55 2.37
C HIS A 212 -1.88 20.25 2.22
N GLY A 213 -1.23 20.84 1.23
CA GLY A 213 0.19 20.63 1.03
C GLY A 213 0.85 21.74 0.24
N HIS A 214 2.16 21.60 0.11
CA HIS A 214 2.98 22.50 -0.69
C HIS A 214 4.15 21.73 -1.30
N VAL A 215 4.60 22.21 -2.45
CA VAL A 215 5.71 21.62 -3.18
C VAL A 215 7.01 21.90 -2.43
N ARG A 216 7.92 20.93 -2.41
CA ARG A 216 9.29 21.07 -1.89
C ARG A 216 10.27 20.44 -2.87
N SER A 217 11.45 21.04 -2.97
CA SER A 217 12.59 20.38 -3.62
C SER A 217 13.07 19.23 -2.74
N TRP A 218 13.75 18.25 -3.35
CA TRP A 218 14.37 17.17 -2.60
C TRP A 218 15.36 17.70 -1.56
N GLN A 219 16.19 18.70 -1.91
CA GLN A 219 17.19 19.25 -1.00
C GLN A 219 16.54 19.83 0.26
N ASP A 220 15.40 20.49 0.11
CA ASP A 220 14.69 21.21 1.16
C ASP A 220 13.78 20.33 2.03
N LEU A 221 13.70 19.02 1.74
CA LEU A 221 12.99 18.08 2.60
C LEU A 221 13.76 17.82 3.89
N HIS A 222 13.00 17.69 4.97
CA HIS A 222 13.51 17.18 6.23
C HIS A 222 14.00 15.73 6.07
N THR A 223 15.01 15.33 6.84
CA THR A 223 15.61 13.98 6.77
C THR A 223 14.57 12.87 6.92
N ASP A 224 13.62 13.01 7.84
CA ASP A 224 12.53 12.04 8.01
C ASP A 224 11.65 11.90 6.76
N GLN A 225 11.42 13.00 6.02
CA GLN A 225 10.61 12.98 4.80
C GLN A 225 11.38 12.26 3.68
N LYS A 226 12.67 12.59 3.51
CA LYS A 226 13.57 11.88 2.58
C LYS A 226 13.58 10.38 2.88
N ASN A 227 13.76 10.02 4.15
CA ASN A 227 13.77 8.63 4.59
C ASN A 227 12.44 7.94 4.34
N ALA A 228 11.31 8.62 4.57
CA ALA A 228 9.99 8.08 4.28
C ALA A 228 9.80 7.81 2.78
N LEU A 229 10.19 8.74 1.90
CA LEU A 229 10.14 8.58 0.45
C LEU A 229 11.04 7.44 -0.03
N LYS A 230 12.31 7.40 0.38
CA LYS A 230 13.24 6.30 0.04
C LYS A 230 12.70 4.95 0.47
N LYS A 231 12.17 4.88 1.70
CA LYS A 231 11.57 3.67 2.27
C LYS A 231 10.30 3.25 1.53
N ALA A 232 9.65 4.17 0.84
CA ALA A 232 8.47 3.93 0.02
C ALA A 232 8.79 3.66 -1.45
N GLY A 233 10.04 3.86 -1.91
CA GLY A 233 10.39 3.84 -3.34
C GLY A 233 9.78 5.01 -4.11
N LEU A 234 9.72 6.18 -3.48
CA LEU A 234 9.14 7.42 -4.03
C LEU A 234 10.17 8.57 -4.06
N ASP A 235 11.47 8.25 -3.98
CA ASP A 235 12.58 9.21 -4.06
C ASP A 235 13.05 9.51 -5.49
#